data_AF-A0A5B2VLE6-F1
#
_entry.id   AF-A0A5B2VLE6-F1
#
_cell.length_a   1.000
_cell.length_b   1.000
_cell.length_c   1.000
_cell.angle_alpha   90.00
_cell.angle_beta   90.00
_cell.angle_gamma   90.00
#
_symmetry.space_group_name_H-M   'P 1'
#
loop_
_entity.id
_entity.type
_entity.pdbx_description
1 polymer ?
#
loop_
_entity_poly.entity_id
_entity_poly.type
_entity_poly.pdbx_seq_one_letter_code
_entity_poly.pdbx_strand_id
1 'polypeptide(L)'
;MTKTVASLLSAAAVLSIAAGCAGDEKGPVAVPQTYVLVHGAWQAPYVWDSVQADLSKSGNKVIVVELPGHGADTTAPQGLSLDVYTDKVIDAISKADSNVILVGHSMGGMVITNVAEKIPSKIRKLVYIGAFLPSSGQALTDLAFSDPGSKLGPLLVPSADQLTLDVKRDSLTYLFISEGSEAVKQRVLDNYRAEPAIPFTGKVALTAENFGAVKKVYIKTLQDMVISPGLQDRMIAAAGIKTVYTVNTSHSPFLSRPHEVSGLLLKIGKDEQPDQLDSVVARLIRYEVHPAYQAAFRQAVSDYVAHSLQSETNVLSEAYYEQADTTVLWLIERWGTKDALDEAGKSTAFKTIESLSRNSLKQPAKTIYVKDLEPLPKSQWRSVTGKQDQPLTIMLFVDAKPGTENNFKEVYHTAMPQFRSEPGVINYQLSQLEDDITQFVTYEKFRNEDAFQYHLNFPPIQPVIDYLHTSIKKQPFEAGLHRLIGFAPVIRP
;
A
#
# COMPACT_ATOMS: atom_id res chain seq x y z
N MET A 1 -14.92 79.75 6.18
CA MET A 1 -14.82 78.68 5.16
C MET A 1 -13.58 77.84 5.49
N THR A 2 -13.79 76.54 5.72
CA THR A 2 -12.88 75.39 5.54
C THR A 2 -11.36 75.64 5.57
N LYS A 3 -10.61 75.24 6.61
CA LYS A 3 -10.21 73.89 7.12
C LYS A 3 -8.76 73.53 6.69
N THR A 4 -7.78 73.60 7.62
CA THR A 4 -7.07 72.49 8.35
C THR A 4 -5.73 72.14 7.64
N VAL A 5 -4.60 71.76 8.25
CA VAL A 5 -4.33 70.81 9.34
C VAL A 5 -2.98 71.09 10.04
N ALA A 6 -2.94 70.87 11.36
CA ALA A 6 -1.77 70.87 12.23
C ALA A 6 -1.25 69.45 12.51
N SER A 7 0.06 69.33 12.70
CA SER A 7 0.76 68.13 13.19
C SER A 7 0.82 68.12 14.72
N LEU A 8 0.86 66.95 15.36
CA LEU A 8 1.91 66.51 16.31
C LEU A 8 1.50 65.32 17.18
N LEU A 9 2.51 64.48 17.46
CA LEU A 9 2.51 63.27 18.29
C LEU A 9 2.06 63.51 19.74
N SER A 10 1.49 62.47 20.36
CA SER A 10 1.65 62.16 21.78
C SER A 10 1.45 60.66 22.01
N ALA A 11 2.35 60.06 22.79
CA ALA A 11 2.33 58.65 23.19
C ALA A 11 1.27 58.37 24.28
N ALA A 12 0.67 57.18 24.25
CA ALA A 12 -0.04 56.61 25.38
C ALA A 12 0.20 55.09 25.44
N ALA A 13 0.80 54.64 26.55
CA ALA A 13 0.90 53.23 26.90
C ALA A 13 -0.47 52.75 27.40
N VAL A 14 -0.97 51.65 26.83
CA VAL A 14 -2.17 50.95 27.31
C VAL A 14 -1.81 49.50 27.62
N LEU A 15 -1.88 49.16 28.90
CA LEU A 15 -1.90 47.80 29.42
C LEU A 15 -3.07 47.04 28.74
N SER A 16 -2.75 46.03 27.95
CA SER A 16 -3.76 45.14 27.37
C SER A 16 -3.79 43.84 28.17
N ILE A 17 -4.84 43.65 28.95
CA ILE A 17 -5.18 42.38 29.60
C ILE A 17 -5.49 41.38 28.49
N ALA A 18 -4.65 40.36 28.32
CA ALA A 18 -4.92 39.26 27.41
C ALA A 18 -6.06 38.40 27.99
N ALA A 19 -7.29 38.66 27.55
CA ALA A 19 -8.37 37.71 27.67
C ALA A 19 -8.05 36.53 26.73
N GLY A 20 -7.76 35.37 27.32
CA GLY A 20 -7.54 34.13 26.59
C GLY A 20 -8.82 33.71 25.88
N CYS A 21 -8.86 33.94 24.57
CA CYS A 21 -9.69 33.16 23.68
C CYS A 21 -8.83 32.00 23.20
N ALA A 22 -8.99 30.84 23.82
CA ALA A 22 -8.60 29.56 23.24
C ALA A 22 -9.46 29.34 21.99
N GLY A 23 -9.03 29.89 20.86
CA GLY A 23 -9.53 29.49 19.55
C GLY A 23 -8.90 28.16 19.23
N ASP A 24 -9.72 27.10 19.20
CA ASP A 24 -9.39 25.87 18.49
C ASP A 24 -8.97 26.25 17.06
N GLU A 25 -7.67 26.25 16.77
CA GLU A 25 -7.17 26.23 15.40
C GLU A 25 -7.54 24.86 14.81
N LYS A 26 -8.80 24.72 14.41
CA LYS A 26 -9.17 23.72 13.41
C LYS A 26 -8.40 24.11 12.16
N GLY A 27 -7.36 23.34 11.85
CA GLY A 27 -6.70 23.39 10.54
C GLY A 27 -7.73 23.38 9.41
N PRO A 28 -7.38 23.86 8.21
CA PRO A 28 -8.33 24.05 7.12
C PRO A 28 -9.23 22.82 6.95
N VAL A 29 -10.53 23.02 7.17
CA VAL A 29 -11.53 21.97 7.05
C VAL A 29 -11.45 21.44 5.61
N ALA A 30 -11.00 20.20 5.46
CA ALA A 30 -10.88 19.57 4.16
C ALA A 30 -12.23 19.66 3.44
N VAL A 31 -12.23 20.18 2.22
CA VAL A 31 -13.46 20.37 1.43
C VAL A 31 -14.12 18.99 1.21
N PRO A 32 -15.36 18.77 1.69
CA PRO A 32 -16.06 17.51 1.52
C PRO A 32 -16.12 17.08 0.05
N GLN A 33 -15.77 15.82 -0.23
CA GLN A 33 -15.86 15.24 -1.57
C GLN A 33 -17.17 14.46 -1.73
N THR A 34 -17.59 14.24 -2.97
CA THR A 34 -18.68 13.32 -3.32
C THR A 34 -18.11 12.10 -4.03
N TYR A 35 -18.28 10.92 -3.45
CA TYR A 35 -17.89 9.64 -4.05
C TYR A 35 -19.10 8.94 -4.66
N VAL A 36 -18.94 8.39 -5.85
CA VAL A 36 -19.93 7.50 -6.48
C VAL A 36 -19.27 6.14 -6.66
N LEU A 37 -19.81 5.11 -6.00
CA LEU A 37 -19.23 3.77 -5.94
C LEU A 37 -20.02 2.80 -6.82
N VAL A 38 -19.34 2.18 -7.79
CA VAL A 38 -19.92 1.26 -8.78
C VAL A 38 -19.28 -0.13 -8.61
N HIS A 39 -20.10 -1.13 -8.29
CA HIS A 39 -19.66 -2.50 -8.06
C HIS A 39 -19.31 -3.25 -9.37
N GLY A 40 -18.64 -4.40 -9.23
CA GLY A 40 -18.33 -5.32 -10.31
C GLY A 40 -19.44 -6.31 -10.63
N ALA A 41 -19.16 -7.22 -11.57
CA ALA A 41 -20.00 -8.37 -11.89
C ALA A 41 -20.09 -9.35 -10.71
N TRP A 42 -21.21 -10.07 -10.62
CA TRP A 42 -21.57 -11.02 -9.55
C TRP A 42 -21.65 -10.40 -8.15
N GLN A 43 -21.62 -9.07 -8.07
CA GLN A 43 -21.63 -8.30 -6.84
C GLN A 43 -22.78 -7.29 -6.86
N ALA A 44 -23.04 -6.66 -5.72
CA ALA A 44 -24.11 -5.67 -5.58
C ALA A 44 -23.70 -4.62 -4.53
N PRO A 45 -24.52 -3.58 -4.26
CA PRO A 45 -24.16 -2.47 -3.37
C PRO A 45 -23.54 -2.84 -2.02
N TYR A 46 -23.96 -3.97 -1.42
CA TYR A 46 -23.51 -4.44 -0.10
C TYR A 46 -21.98 -4.50 0.04
N VAL A 47 -21.25 -4.66 -1.07
CA VAL A 47 -19.79 -4.74 -1.05
C VAL A 47 -19.13 -3.45 -0.58
N TRP A 48 -19.85 -2.32 -0.69
CA TRP A 48 -19.35 -1.00 -0.34
C TRP A 48 -19.70 -0.55 1.07
N ASP A 49 -20.49 -1.31 1.86
CA ASP A 49 -21.03 -0.84 3.13
C ASP A 49 -19.96 -0.28 4.09
N SER A 50 -18.86 -1.01 4.27
CA SER A 50 -17.76 -0.57 5.16
C SER A 50 -17.03 0.65 4.60
N VAL A 51 -16.77 0.69 3.30
CA VAL A 51 -16.12 1.83 2.62
C VAL A 51 -17.01 3.07 2.69
N GLN A 52 -18.31 2.91 2.45
CA GLN A 52 -19.30 3.98 2.57
C GLN A 52 -19.32 4.56 3.99
N ALA A 53 -19.33 3.69 5.01
CA ALA A 53 -19.32 4.11 6.41
C ALA A 53 -18.07 4.94 6.73
N ASP A 54 -16.88 4.49 6.33
CA ASP A 54 -15.61 5.18 6.60
C ASP A 54 -15.49 6.53 5.88
N LEU A 55 -15.86 6.58 4.60
CA LEU A 55 -15.84 7.81 3.81
C LEU A 55 -16.83 8.84 4.35
N SER A 56 -18.03 8.39 4.74
CA SER A 56 -19.06 9.25 5.35
C SER A 56 -18.63 9.76 6.72
N LYS A 57 -18.02 8.91 7.55
CA LYS A 57 -17.44 9.29 8.85
C LYS A 57 -16.35 10.35 8.70
N SER A 58 -15.67 10.36 7.56
CA SER A 58 -14.66 11.37 7.21
C SER A 58 -15.25 12.66 6.62
N GLY A 59 -16.57 12.84 6.67
CA GLY A 59 -17.29 14.04 6.25
C GLY A 59 -17.61 14.12 4.76
N ASN A 60 -17.44 13.04 3.99
CA ASN A 60 -17.73 13.02 2.56
C ASN A 60 -19.17 12.58 2.27
N LYS A 61 -19.70 12.96 1.12
CA LYS A 61 -20.94 12.39 0.57
C LYS A 61 -20.60 11.12 -0.21
N VAL A 62 -21.39 10.07 -0.04
CA VAL A 62 -21.18 8.79 -0.73
C VAL A 62 -22.48 8.30 -1.34
N ILE A 63 -22.46 8.04 -2.64
CA ILE A 63 -23.56 7.45 -3.41
C ILE A 63 -23.11 6.06 -3.85
N VAL A 64 -23.78 5.03 -3.37
CA VAL A 64 -23.55 3.64 -3.82
C VAL A 64 -24.58 3.31 -4.88
N VAL A 65 -24.13 2.88 -6.06
CA VAL A 65 -25.01 2.59 -7.19
C VAL A 65 -25.35 1.10 -7.22
N GLU A 66 -26.65 0.77 -7.28
CA GLU A 66 -27.14 -0.55 -7.68
C GLU A 66 -27.32 -0.59 -9.20
N LEU A 67 -26.54 -1.41 -9.90
CA LEU A 67 -26.69 -1.61 -11.34
C LEU A 67 -27.93 -2.49 -11.62
N PRO A 68 -28.71 -2.22 -12.68
CA PRO A 68 -29.84 -3.06 -13.05
C PRO A 68 -29.46 -4.55 -13.22
N GLY A 69 -30.32 -5.46 -12.78
CA GLY A 69 -30.08 -6.90 -12.76
C GLY A 69 -29.25 -7.41 -11.59
N HIS A 70 -28.83 -6.56 -10.66
CA HIS A 70 -28.02 -6.91 -9.48
C HIS A 70 -28.73 -6.62 -8.16
N GLY A 71 -28.28 -7.25 -7.08
CA GLY A 71 -28.80 -6.98 -5.74
C GLY A 71 -30.30 -7.26 -5.65
N ALA A 72 -31.08 -6.25 -5.26
CA ALA A 72 -32.54 -6.33 -5.18
C ALA A 72 -33.23 -6.06 -6.53
N ASP A 73 -32.52 -5.54 -7.54
CA ASP A 73 -33.06 -5.27 -8.85
C ASP A 73 -33.32 -6.58 -9.63
N THR A 74 -34.49 -6.65 -10.27
CA THR A 74 -34.99 -7.83 -10.99
C THR A 74 -35.16 -7.57 -12.49
N THR A 75 -34.54 -6.51 -13.02
CA THR A 75 -34.57 -6.21 -14.45
C THR A 75 -34.09 -7.40 -15.27
N ALA A 76 -34.86 -7.78 -16.28
CA ALA A 76 -34.60 -8.97 -17.09
C ALA A 76 -33.31 -8.80 -17.92
N PRO A 77 -32.43 -9.83 -17.98
CA PRO A 77 -31.13 -9.74 -18.66
C PRO A 77 -31.18 -9.26 -20.12
N GLN A 78 -32.26 -9.57 -20.86
CA GLN A 78 -32.46 -9.19 -22.26
C GLN A 78 -32.45 -7.68 -22.49
N GLY A 79 -32.87 -6.90 -21.49
CA GLY A 79 -32.91 -5.44 -21.55
C GLY A 79 -31.63 -4.76 -21.08
N LEU A 80 -30.62 -5.52 -20.66
CA LEU A 80 -29.40 -4.98 -20.06
C LEU A 80 -28.30 -4.78 -21.09
N SER A 81 -27.54 -3.71 -20.92
CA SER A 81 -26.38 -3.37 -21.75
C SER A 81 -25.43 -2.47 -20.96
N LEU A 82 -24.22 -2.26 -21.50
CA LEU A 82 -23.27 -1.29 -20.93
C LEU A 82 -23.88 0.12 -20.86
N ASP A 83 -24.67 0.52 -21.84
CA ASP A 83 -25.33 1.83 -21.85
C ASP A 83 -26.39 1.96 -20.76
N VAL A 84 -27.19 0.90 -20.51
CA VAL A 84 -28.15 0.89 -19.41
C VAL A 84 -27.46 1.05 -18.05
N TYR A 85 -26.30 0.42 -17.86
CA TYR A 85 -25.49 0.61 -16.65
C TYR A 85 -24.90 2.01 -16.57
N THR A 86 -24.43 2.54 -17.70
CA THR A 86 -23.90 3.91 -17.81
C THR A 86 -24.95 4.93 -17.42
N ASP A 87 -26.17 4.80 -17.95
CA ASP A 87 -27.26 5.75 -17.73
C ASP A 87 -27.75 5.70 -16.27
N LYS A 88 -27.75 4.51 -15.64
CA LYS A 88 -28.02 4.38 -14.19
C LYS A 88 -27.01 5.17 -13.36
N VAL A 89 -25.73 5.09 -13.68
CA VAL A 89 -24.68 5.82 -12.96
C VAL A 89 -24.79 7.33 -13.23
N ILE A 90 -25.12 7.75 -14.45
CA ILE A 90 -25.39 9.16 -14.78
C ILE A 90 -26.56 9.71 -13.95
N ASP A 91 -27.67 8.98 -13.84
CA ASP A 91 -28.80 9.37 -12.97
C ASP A 91 -28.36 9.53 -11.52
N ALA A 92 -27.53 8.62 -11.00
CA ALA A 92 -26.98 8.74 -9.65
C ALA A 92 -26.10 9.99 -9.48
N ILE A 93 -25.26 10.31 -10.47
CA ILE A 93 -24.39 11.49 -10.47
C ILE A 93 -25.19 12.79 -10.57
N SER A 94 -26.33 12.79 -11.27
CA SER A 94 -27.18 13.98 -11.44
C SER A 94 -27.68 14.55 -10.11
N LYS A 95 -27.70 13.71 -9.05
CA LYS A 95 -28.12 14.06 -7.68
C LYS A 95 -26.99 14.70 -6.86
N ALA A 96 -25.77 14.78 -7.40
CA ALA A 96 -24.63 15.40 -6.73
C ALA A 96 -24.57 16.91 -7.02
N ASP A 97 -24.32 17.70 -5.97
CA ASP A 97 -24.16 19.17 -6.08
C ASP A 97 -22.82 19.59 -6.71
N SER A 98 -21.86 18.67 -6.78
CA SER A 98 -20.48 18.93 -7.20
C SER A 98 -19.94 17.81 -8.08
N ASN A 99 -18.82 18.07 -8.75
CA ASN A 99 -18.12 17.06 -9.52
C ASN A 99 -17.68 15.91 -8.61
N VAL A 100 -17.85 14.68 -9.08
CA VAL A 100 -17.69 13.48 -8.26
C VAL A 100 -16.34 12.81 -8.45
N ILE A 101 -15.91 12.08 -7.43
CA ILE A 101 -14.90 11.02 -7.56
C ILE A 101 -15.66 9.75 -7.90
N LEU A 102 -15.53 9.29 -9.14
CA LEU A 102 -16.25 8.12 -9.66
C LEU A 102 -15.37 6.88 -9.55
N VAL A 103 -15.79 5.93 -8.73
CA VAL A 103 -15.04 4.73 -8.37
C VAL A 103 -15.70 3.51 -8.98
N GLY A 104 -14.93 2.71 -9.72
CA GLY A 104 -15.41 1.49 -10.37
C GLY A 104 -14.51 0.31 -10.03
N HIS A 105 -15.12 -0.80 -9.63
CA HIS A 105 -14.44 -2.08 -9.42
C HIS A 105 -14.76 -3.07 -10.54
N SER A 106 -13.77 -3.88 -10.96
CA SER A 106 -13.97 -4.95 -11.94
C SER A 106 -14.71 -4.48 -13.21
N MET A 107 -15.85 -5.09 -13.56
CA MET A 107 -16.76 -4.64 -14.64
C MET A 107 -17.15 -3.18 -14.51
N GLY A 108 -17.34 -2.67 -13.29
CA GLY A 108 -17.65 -1.26 -13.02
C GLY A 108 -16.63 -0.30 -13.65
N GLY A 109 -15.39 -0.76 -13.89
CA GLY A 109 -14.39 -0.03 -14.68
C GLY A 109 -14.84 0.30 -16.11
N MET A 110 -15.52 -0.61 -16.80
CA MET A 110 -16.12 -0.35 -18.12
C MET A 110 -17.20 0.73 -18.04
N VAL A 111 -18.06 0.62 -17.01
CA VAL A 111 -19.19 1.54 -16.79
C VAL A 111 -18.69 2.95 -16.53
N ILE A 112 -17.77 3.13 -15.57
CA ILE A 112 -17.26 4.48 -15.22
C ILE A 112 -16.48 5.11 -16.37
N THR A 113 -15.86 4.29 -17.22
CA THR A 113 -15.15 4.74 -18.44
C THR A 113 -16.15 5.33 -19.44
N ASN A 114 -17.26 4.64 -19.70
CA ASN A 114 -18.30 5.14 -20.61
C ASN A 114 -19.04 6.37 -20.02
N VAL A 115 -19.23 6.42 -18.70
CA VAL A 115 -19.79 7.61 -18.02
C VAL A 115 -18.89 8.83 -18.22
N ALA A 116 -17.58 8.68 -18.04
CA ALA A 116 -16.63 9.78 -18.21
C ALA A 116 -16.52 10.27 -19.66
N GLU A 117 -16.79 9.40 -20.64
CA GLU A 117 -16.94 9.84 -22.02
C GLU A 117 -18.21 10.70 -22.21
N LYS A 118 -19.36 10.29 -21.64
CA LYS A 118 -20.63 11.00 -21.83
C LYS A 118 -20.72 12.32 -21.05
N ILE A 119 -20.20 12.38 -19.82
CA ILE A 119 -20.33 13.54 -18.92
C ILE A 119 -19.01 13.94 -18.23
N PRO A 120 -17.91 14.16 -18.97
CA PRO A 120 -16.58 14.40 -18.40
C PRO A 120 -16.55 15.58 -17.42
N SER A 121 -17.33 16.63 -17.69
CA SER A 121 -17.41 17.85 -16.87
C SER A 121 -17.96 17.62 -15.46
N LYS A 122 -18.66 16.50 -15.21
CA LYS A 122 -19.17 16.10 -13.89
C LYS A 122 -18.21 15.20 -13.13
N ILE A 123 -17.13 14.73 -13.76
CA ILE A 123 -16.19 13.79 -13.15
C ILE A 123 -14.93 14.54 -12.74
N ARG A 124 -14.71 14.68 -11.44
CA ARG A 124 -13.45 15.25 -10.92
C ARG A 124 -12.29 14.28 -11.15
N LYS A 125 -12.53 13.00 -10.91
CA LYS A 125 -11.51 11.94 -10.97
C LYS A 125 -12.16 10.58 -11.14
N LEU A 126 -11.53 9.71 -11.94
CA LEU A 126 -11.84 8.29 -12.03
C LEU A 126 -10.90 7.49 -11.14
N VAL A 127 -11.45 6.53 -10.41
CA VAL A 127 -10.69 5.58 -9.59
C VAL A 127 -11.08 4.15 -9.98
N TYR A 128 -10.10 3.40 -10.47
CA TYR A 128 -10.25 2.00 -10.84
C TYR A 128 -9.71 1.13 -9.71
N ILE A 129 -10.48 0.16 -9.21
CA ILE A 129 -10.02 -0.78 -8.18
C ILE A 129 -10.07 -2.18 -8.79
N GLY A 130 -8.91 -2.80 -9.05
CA GLY A 130 -8.85 -4.14 -9.67
C GLY A 130 -9.83 -4.27 -10.85
N ALA A 131 -9.86 -3.26 -11.74
CA ALA A 131 -10.96 -3.04 -12.67
C ALA A 131 -10.53 -3.09 -14.13
N PHE A 132 -11.47 -3.43 -15.01
CA PHE A 132 -11.25 -3.31 -16.44
C PHE A 132 -11.09 -1.83 -16.82
N LEU A 133 -10.06 -1.52 -17.58
CA LEU A 133 -9.75 -0.19 -18.09
C LEU A 133 -9.54 -0.29 -19.62
N PRO A 134 -10.61 -0.12 -20.41
CA PRO A 134 -10.58 -0.35 -21.84
C PRO A 134 -9.94 0.80 -22.62
N SER A 135 -9.31 0.46 -23.75
CA SER A 135 -9.05 1.40 -24.83
C SER A 135 -10.29 1.57 -25.71
N SER A 136 -10.33 2.65 -26.51
CA SER A 136 -11.40 2.88 -27.48
C SER A 136 -11.57 1.66 -28.41
N GLY A 137 -12.82 1.23 -28.60
CA GLY A 137 -13.19 0.07 -29.41
C GLY A 137 -13.15 -1.29 -28.70
N GLN A 138 -12.72 -1.36 -27.44
CA GLN A 138 -12.68 -2.61 -26.67
C GLN A 138 -13.96 -2.83 -25.86
N ALA A 139 -14.37 -4.10 -25.78
CA ALA A 139 -15.34 -4.60 -24.81
C ALA A 139 -14.63 -5.28 -23.62
N LEU A 140 -15.39 -5.60 -22.57
CA LEU A 140 -14.87 -6.35 -21.42
C LEU A 140 -14.33 -7.71 -21.85
N THR A 141 -15.08 -8.41 -22.71
CA THR A 141 -14.70 -9.72 -23.25
C THR A 141 -13.37 -9.70 -24.00
N ASP A 142 -13.09 -8.66 -24.79
CA ASP A 142 -11.81 -8.50 -25.50
C ASP A 142 -10.63 -8.48 -24.51
N LEU A 143 -10.78 -7.75 -23.39
CA LEU A 143 -9.77 -7.67 -22.34
C LEU A 143 -9.63 -9.00 -21.59
N ALA A 144 -10.75 -9.58 -21.16
CA ALA A 144 -10.77 -10.83 -20.41
C ALA A 144 -10.12 -11.99 -21.20
N PHE A 145 -10.41 -12.11 -22.50
CA PHE A 145 -9.78 -13.14 -23.35
C PHE A 145 -8.29 -12.89 -23.61
N SER A 146 -7.81 -11.65 -23.44
CA SER A 146 -6.39 -11.32 -23.55
C SER A 146 -5.59 -11.62 -22.28
N ASP A 147 -6.22 -12.10 -21.20
CA ASP A 147 -5.56 -12.33 -19.92
C ASP A 147 -5.14 -13.79 -19.69
N PRO A 148 -3.88 -14.17 -19.99
CA PRO A 148 -3.40 -15.52 -19.73
C PRO A 148 -3.26 -15.82 -18.22
N GLY A 149 -3.28 -14.80 -17.36
CA GLY A 149 -3.17 -14.95 -15.91
C GLY A 149 -4.51 -15.24 -15.21
N SER A 150 -5.64 -15.00 -15.88
CA SER A 150 -6.96 -15.18 -15.28
C SER A 150 -7.29 -16.66 -15.04
N LYS A 151 -7.85 -16.96 -13.88
CA LYS A 151 -8.37 -18.29 -13.51
C LYS A 151 -9.89 -18.39 -13.70
N LEU A 152 -10.57 -17.28 -14.00
CA LEU A 152 -12.02 -17.23 -14.08
C LEU A 152 -12.58 -18.02 -15.26
N GLY A 153 -11.97 -17.91 -16.46
CA GLY A 153 -12.50 -18.45 -17.72
C GLY A 153 -13.01 -19.91 -17.64
N PRO A 154 -12.17 -20.88 -17.20
CA PRO A 154 -12.56 -22.29 -17.09
C PRO A 154 -13.64 -22.61 -16.03
N LEU A 155 -14.01 -21.63 -15.20
CA LEU A 155 -14.93 -21.76 -14.08
C LEU A 155 -16.28 -21.07 -14.36
N LEU A 156 -16.42 -20.42 -15.51
CA LEU A 156 -17.66 -19.82 -15.97
C LEU A 156 -18.64 -20.89 -16.46
N VAL A 157 -19.93 -20.69 -16.17
CA VAL A 157 -21.02 -21.58 -16.55
C VAL A 157 -22.12 -20.73 -17.21
N PRO A 158 -22.18 -20.67 -18.55
CA PRO A 158 -23.23 -19.92 -19.24
C PRO A 158 -24.60 -20.60 -19.05
N SER A 159 -25.66 -19.81 -18.97
CA SER A 159 -27.03 -20.31 -19.00
C SER A 159 -27.37 -20.93 -20.36
N ALA A 160 -28.43 -21.75 -20.42
CA ALA A 160 -28.86 -22.40 -21.65
C ALA A 160 -29.24 -21.40 -22.76
N ASP A 161 -29.79 -20.25 -22.39
CA ASP A 161 -30.12 -19.13 -23.28
C ASP A 161 -28.96 -18.14 -23.50
N GLN A 162 -27.81 -18.37 -22.84
CA GLN A 162 -26.60 -17.55 -22.87
C GLN A 162 -26.81 -16.09 -22.39
N LEU A 163 -27.93 -15.79 -21.73
CA LEU A 163 -28.22 -14.45 -21.25
C LEU A 163 -27.57 -14.14 -19.91
N THR A 164 -27.24 -15.18 -19.13
CA THR A 164 -26.50 -15.04 -17.88
C THR A 164 -25.27 -15.93 -17.84
N LEU A 165 -24.33 -15.52 -17.00
CA LEU A 165 -23.06 -16.18 -16.79
C LEU A 165 -22.88 -16.44 -15.30
N ASP A 166 -22.83 -17.70 -14.93
CA ASP A 166 -22.59 -18.14 -13.57
C ASP A 166 -21.09 -18.48 -13.39
N VAL A 167 -20.65 -18.67 -12.16
CA VAL A 167 -19.32 -19.12 -11.77
C VAL A 167 -19.53 -20.35 -10.90
N LYS A 168 -18.72 -21.40 -11.10
CA LYS A 168 -18.78 -22.60 -10.26
C LYS A 168 -18.74 -22.23 -8.78
N ARG A 169 -19.82 -22.58 -8.06
CA ARG A 169 -20.07 -22.12 -6.69
C ARG A 169 -18.89 -22.36 -5.74
N ASP A 170 -18.30 -23.55 -5.82
CA ASP A 170 -17.17 -23.96 -4.94
C ASP A 170 -15.87 -23.18 -5.24
N SER A 171 -15.81 -22.42 -6.34
CA SER A 171 -14.67 -21.59 -6.71
C SER A 171 -14.87 -20.11 -6.40
N LEU A 172 -16.06 -19.68 -5.97
CA LEU A 172 -16.37 -18.26 -5.78
C LEU A 172 -15.44 -17.59 -4.76
N THR A 173 -15.34 -18.17 -3.56
CA THR A 173 -14.54 -17.57 -2.48
C THR A 173 -13.04 -17.64 -2.79
N TYR A 174 -12.59 -18.71 -3.44
CA TYR A 174 -11.23 -18.84 -3.94
C TYR A 174 -10.89 -17.75 -4.96
N LEU A 175 -11.74 -17.52 -5.97
CA LEU A 175 -11.47 -16.53 -7.01
C LEU A 175 -11.59 -15.09 -6.54
N PHE A 176 -12.65 -14.78 -5.80
CA PHE A 176 -13.05 -13.39 -5.56
C PHE A 176 -12.55 -12.82 -4.23
N ILE A 177 -12.28 -13.69 -3.23
CA ILE A 177 -12.00 -13.25 -1.86
C ILE A 177 -11.18 -14.28 -1.05
N SER A 178 -10.10 -14.80 -1.65
CA SER A 178 -9.33 -15.94 -1.12
C SER A 178 -8.88 -15.77 0.34
N GLU A 179 -8.45 -14.56 0.68
CA GLU A 179 -7.95 -14.12 1.98
C GLU A 179 -9.03 -13.62 2.93
N GLY A 180 -10.30 -13.63 2.51
CA GLY A 180 -11.44 -13.21 3.33
C GLY A 180 -11.63 -14.11 4.54
N SER A 181 -12.13 -13.52 5.64
CA SER A 181 -12.63 -14.32 6.76
C SER A 181 -13.82 -15.17 6.34
N GLU A 182 -14.10 -16.25 7.05
CA GLU A 182 -15.24 -17.12 6.75
C GLU A 182 -16.58 -16.36 6.75
N ALA A 183 -16.74 -15.35 7.63
CA ALA A 183 -17.91 -14.49 7.63
C ALA A 183 -18.03 -13.65 6.34
N VAL A 184 -16.91 -13.11 5.84
CA VAL A 184 -16.87 -12.35 4.58
C VAL A 184 -17.13 -13.25 3.39
N LYS A 185 -16.52 -14.45 3.36
CA LYS A 185 -16.77 -15.47 2.33
C LYS A 185 -18.24 -15.88 2.29
N GLN A 186 -18.84 -16.16 3.44
CA GLN A 186 -20.26 -16.49 3.53
C GLN A 186 -21.13 -15.34 3.02
N ARG A 187 -20.80 -14.10 3.40
CA ARG A 187 -21.49 -12.91 2.90
C ARG A 187 -21.46 -12.81 1.37
N VAL A 188 -20.33 -13.14 0.73
CA VAL A 188 -20.25 -13.20 -0.74
C VAL A 188 -21.19 -14.28 -1.29
N LEU A 189 -21.18 -15.48 -0.71
CA LEU A 189 -22.02 -16.60 -1.16
C LEU A 189 -23.52 -16.35 -0.99
N ASP A 190 -23.91 -15.62 0.06
CA ASP A 190 -25.31 -15.30 0.39
C ASP A 190 -25.91 -14.25 -0.54
N ASN A 191 -25.08 -13.35 -1.08
CA ASN A 191 -25.51 -12.26 -1.95
C ASN A 191 -25.19 -12.52 -3.43
N TYR A 192 -24.63 -13.68 -3.74
CA TYR A 192 -24.24 -14.06 -5.09
C TYR A 192 -25.44 -14.35 -5.99
N ARG A 193 -25.40 -13.86 -7.24
CA ARG A 193 -26.36 -14.16 -8.31
C ARG A 193 -25.62 -14.32 -9.64
N ALA A 194 -26.18 -15.10 -10.55
CA ALA A 194 -25.66 -15.21 -11.92
C ALA A 194 -25.73 -13.85 -12.63
N GLU A 195 -24.71 -13.55 -13.42
CA GLU A 195 -24.47 -12.22 -13.97
C GLU A 195 -25.09 -12.05 -15.37
N PRO A 196 -25.75 -10.91 -15.68
CA PRO A 196 -26.15 -10.60 -17.05
C PRO A 196 -24.95 -10.53 -18.01
N ALA A 197 -24.97 -11.32 -19.09
CA ALA A 197 -23.81 -11.44 -19.98
C ALA A 197 -23.75 -10.35 -21.08
N ILE A 198 -24.89 -9.80 -21.51
CA ILE A 198 -24.99 -8.83 -22.62
C ILE A 198 -24.11 -7.57 -22.38
N PRO A 199 -24.06 -6.97 -21.18
CA PRO A 199 -23.19 -5.81 -20.92
C PRO A 199 -21.70 -6.05 -21.23
N PHE A 200 -21.20 -7.29 -21.16
CA PHE A 200 -19.79 -7.62 -21.37
C PHE A 200 -19.31 -7.47 -22.82
N THR A 201 -20.23 -7.41 -23.77
CA THR A 201 -19.91 -7.24 -25.20
C THR A 201 -20.00 -5.78 -25.66
N GLY A 202 -20.46 -4.88 -24.77
CA GLY A 202 -20.54 -3.44 -25.05
C GLY A 202 -19.15 -2.84 -25.24
N LYS A 203 -18.91 -2.27 -26.43
CA LYS A 203 -17.67 -1.56 -26.74
C LYS A 203 -17.76 -0.11 -26.33
N VAL A 204 -16.66 0.43 -25.80
CA VAL A 204 -16.54 1.86 -25.52
C VAL A 204 -16.02 2.61 -26.74
N ALA A 205 -16.44 3.86 -26.93
CA ALA A 205 -15.89 4.77 -27.92
C ALA A 205 -15.35 6.00 -27.19
N LEU A 206 -14.02 6.13 -27.11
CA LEU A 206 -13.36 7.10 -26.22
C LEU A 206 -12.64 8.18 -27.02
N THR A 207 -12.69 9.42 -26.52
CA THR A 207 -12.03 10.59 -27.11
C THR A 207 -10.97 11.19 -26.17
N ALA A 208 -10.06 11.99 -26.72
CA ALA A 208 -9.06 12.70 -25.93
C ALA A 208 -9.69 13.83 -25.09
N GLU A 209 -10.71 14.47 -25.65
CA GLU A 209 -11.38 15.64 -25.09
C GLU A 209 -12.32 15.28 -23.93
N ASN A 210 -12.93 14.08 -23.96
CA ASN A 210 -13.83 13.62 -22.90
C ASN A 210 -13.10 12.69 -21.94
N PHE A 211 -13.20 11.37 -22.14
CA PHE A 211 -12.57 10.39 -21.24
C PHE A 211 -11.08 10.67 -21.05
N GLY A 212 -10.36 11.00 -22.13
CA GLY A 212 -8.93 11.28 -22.12
C GLY A 212 -8.53 12.40 -21.15
N ALA A 213 -9.34 13.47 -21.06
CA ALA A 213 -9.06 14.66 -20.26
C ALA A 213 -9.30 14.46 -18.74
N VAL A 214 -10.10 13.47 -18.35
CA VAL A 214 -10.41 13.21 -16.93
C VAL A 214 -9.19 12.59 -16.24
N LYS A 215 -8.85 13.08 -15.03
CA LYS A 215 -7.79 12.50 -14.19
C LYS A 215 -8.15 11.07 -13.78
N LYS A 216 -7.19 10.15 -13.89
CA LYS A 216 -7.37 8.72 -13.60
C LYS A 216 -6.38 8.26 -12.55
N VAL A 217 -6.86 7.44 -11.62
CA VAL A 217 -6.06 6.74 -10.62
C VAL A 217 -6.42 5.27 -10.66
N TYR A 218 -5.44 4.40 -10.42
CA TYR A 218 -5.65 2.97 -10.34
C TYR A 218 -5.24 2.44 -8.96
N ILE A 219 -6.02 1.53 -8.38
CA ILE A 219 -5.70 0.75 -7.18
C ILE A 219 -5.59 -0.71 -7.63
N LYS A 220 -4.36 -1.22 -7.66
CA LYS A 220 -4.02 -2.57 -8.13
C LYS A 220 -4.20 -3.59 -7.01
N THR A 221 -4.90 -4.68 -7.31
CA THR A 221 -5.05 -5.86 -6.45
C THR A 221 -3.95 -6.87 -6.78
N LEU A 222 -3.04 -7.12 -5.83
CA LEU A 222 -1.79 -7.85 -6.13
C LEU A 222 -1.95 -9.37 -6.25
N GLN A 223 -3.00 -9.95 -5.66
CA GLN A 223 -3.28 -11.39 -5.68
C GLN A 223 -4.52 -11.73 -6.54
N ASP A 224 -4.87 -10.85 -7.45
CA ASP A 224 -6.09 -10.98 -8.25
C ASP A 224 -6.00 -12.13 -9.25
N MET A 225 -6.91 -13.09 -9.13
CA MET A 225 -7.00 -14.24 -10.02
C MET A 225 -8.09 -14.08 -11.10
N VAL A 226 -8.85 -12.99 -11.05
CA VAL A 226 -9.94 -12.69 -11.99
C VAL A 226 -9.44 -11.76 -13.08
N ILE A 227 -8.86 -10.63 -12.69
CA ILE A 227 -8.13 -9.71 -13.58
C ILE A 227 -6.68 -9.71 -13.12
N SER A 228 -5.83 -10.49 -13.80
CA SER A 228 -4.49 -10.75 -13.30
C SER A 228 -3.68 -9.45 -13.13
N PRO A 229 -2.72 -9.39 -12.18
CA PRO A 229 -1.82 -8.25 -12.04
C PRO A 229 -1.16 -7.84 -13.36
N GLY A 230 -0.83 -8.82 -14.21
CA GLY A 230 -0.25 -8.59 -15.53
C GLY A 230 -1.21 -7.93 -16.53
N LEU A 231 -2.51 -8.26 -16.51
CA LEU A 231 -3.50 -7.53 -17.32
C LEU A 231 -3.72 -6.12 -16.77
N GLN A 232 -3.81 -5.96 -15.45
CA GLN A 232 -3.93 -4.64 -14.81
C GLN A 232 -2.78 -3.72 -15.24
N ASP A 233 -1.54 -4.21 -15.21
CA ASP A 233 -0.35 -3.45 -15.66
C ASP A 233 -0.44 -3.04 -17.14
N ARG A 234 -0.89 -3.94 -18.02
CA ARG A 234 -1.06 -3.62 -19.45
C ARG A 234 -2.09 -2.51 -19.66
N MET A 235 -3.22 -2.57 -18.96
CA MET A 235 -4.28 -1.56 -19.10
C MET A 235 -3.84 -0.20 -18.51
N ILE A 236 -3.18 -0.21 -17.35
CA ILE A 236 -2.60 0.99 -16.72
C ILE A 236 -1.63 1.68 -17.69
N ALA A 237 -0.72 0.91 -18.29
CA ALA A 237 0.27 1.43 -19.22
C ALA A 237 -0.37 1.98 -20.50
N ALA A 238 -1.33 1.24 -21.09
CA ALA A 238 -2.04 1.66 -22.30
C ALA A 238 -2.83 2.98 -22.09
N ALA A 239 -3.41 3.16 -20.90
CA ALA A 239 -4.14 4.38 -20.54
C ALA A 239 -3.24 5.53 -20.05
N GLY A 240 -1.92 5.31 -19.90
CA GLY A 240 -0.98 6.31 -19.42
C GLY A 240 -1.23 6.76 -17.97
N ILE A 241 -1.79 5.90 -17.12
CA ILE A 241 -2.05 6.24 -15.72
C ILE A 241 -0.73 6.33 -14.96
N LYS A 242 -0.47 7.50 -14.35
CA LYS A 242 0.75 7.77 -13.57
C LYS A 242 0.59 7.52 -12.07
N THR A 243 -0.64 7.60 -11.57
CA THR A 243 -0.94 7.48 -10.14
C THR A 243 -1.55 6.10 -9.88
N VAL A 244 -0.73 5.21 -9.34
CA VAL A 244 -1.12 3.82 -9.03
C VAL A 244 -0.86 3.55 -7.55
N TYR A 245 -1.89 3.09 -6.85
CA TYR A 245 -1.78 2.52 -5.51
C TYR A 245 -1.91 1.01 -5.61
N THR A 246 -1.53 0.30 -4.56
CA THR A 246 -1.63 -1.15 -4.48
C THR A 246 -2.35 -1.54 -3.19
N VAL A 247 -3.06 -2.66 -3.26
CA VAL A 247 -3.64 -3.35 -2.10
C VAL A 247 -3.30 -4.83 -2.26
N ASN A 248 -2.72 -5.43 -1.23
CA ASN A 248 -2.29 -6.83 -1.26
C ASN A 248 -3.46 -7.78 -0.95
N THR A 249 -4.38 -7.90 -1.91
CA THR A 249 -5.62 -8.70 -1.81
C THR A 249 -5.87 -9.44 -3.11
N SER A 250 -6.80 -10.39 -3.06
CA SER A 250 -7.47 -10.91 -4.25
C SER A 250 -8.45 -9.86 -4.83
N HIS A 251 -9.50 -10.30 -5.51
CA HIS A 251 -10.33 -9.43 -6.35
C HIS A 251 -11.18 -8.40 -5.59
N SER A 252 -11.56 -8.65 -4.32
CA SER A 252 -12.56 -7.84 -3.60
C SER A 252 -12.00 -7.11 -2.35
N PRO A 253 -11.08 -6.14 -2.52
CA PRO A 253 -10.37 -5.48 -1.41
C PRO A 253 -11.30 -4.71 -0.46
N PHE A 254 -12.44 -4.21 -0.94
CA PHE A 254 -13.45 -3.53 -0.11
C PHE A 254 -14.17 -4.47 0.86
N LEU A 255 -14.05 -5.79 0.68
CA LEU A 255 -14.55 -6.79 1.62
C LEU A 255 -13.44 -7.31 2.55
N SER A 256 -12.24 -7.61 2.04
CA SER A 256 -11.14 -8.17 2.84
C SER A 256 -10.31 -7.12 3.59
N ARG A 257 -10.19 -5.91 3.05
CA ARG A 257 -9.41 -4.78 3.59
C ARG A 257 -10.17 -3.45 3.45
N PRO A 258 -11.44 -3.35 3.91
CA PRO A 258 -12.27 -2.16 3.69
C PRO A 258 -11.62 -0.86 4.15
N HIS A 259 -11.03 -0.84 5.35
CA HIS A 259 -10.42 0.37 5.92
C HIS A 259 -9.17 0.83 5.17
N GLU A 260 -8.41 -0.10 4.59
CA GLU A 260 -7.27 0.21 3.73
C GLU A 260 -7.74 0.88 2.44
N VAL A 261 -8.76 0.30 1.78
CA VAL A 261 -9.40 0.90 0.60
C VAL A 261 -9.96 2.28 0.91
N SER A 262 -10.67 2.46 2.02
CA SER A 262 -11.18 3.74 2.49
C SER A 262 -10.04 4.76 2.66
N GLY A 263 -8.94 4.35 3.29
CA GLY A 263 -7.75 5.18 3.46
C GLY A 263 -7.17 5.65 2.12
N LEU A 264 -7.03 4.74 1.16
CA LEU A 264 -6.56 5.07 -0.18
C LEU A 264 -7.51 6.03 -0.90
N LEU A 265 -8.82 5.79 -0.85
CA LEU A 265 -9.80 6.69 -1.45
C LEU A 265 -9.75 8.10 -0.84
N LEU A 266 -9.55 8.22 0.47
CA LEU A 266 -9.36 9.51 1.14
C LEU A 266 -8.07 10.22 0.70
N LYS A 267 -6.94 9.50 0.60
CA LYS A 267 -5.68 10.04 0.05
C LYS A 267 -5.90 10.56 -1.38
N ILE A 268 -6.55 9.75 -2.22
CA ILE A 268 -6.89 10.09 -3.60
C ILE A 268 -7.79 11.33 -3.67
N GLY A 269 -8.80 11.42 -2.79
CA GLY A 269 -9.67 12.58 -2.70
C GLY A 269 -8.92 13.88 -2.44
N LYS A 270 -7.85 13.80 -1.63
CA LYS A 270 -6.95 14.91 -1.28
C LYS A 270 -5.80 15.15 -2.28
N ASP A 271 -5.75 14.41 -3.39
CA ASP A 271 -4.65 14.47 -4.37
C ASP A 271 -3.26 14.11 -3.80
N GLU A 272 -3.20 13.39 -2.67
CA GLU A 272 -1.94 12.87 -2.11
C GLU A 272 -1.34 11.81 -3.07
N GLN A 273 -0.02 11.72 -3.23
CA GLN A 273 0.61 10.72 -4.11
C GLN A 273 0.70 9.34 -3.41
N PRO A 274 0.78 8.23 -4.18
CA PRO A 274 1.10 6.91 -3.63
C PRO A 274 2.42 6.93 -2.87
N ASP A 275 2.52 6.10 -1.83
CA ASP A 275 3.77 5.90 -1.12
C ASP A 275 4.78 5.30 -2.14
N GLN A 276 5.88 6.00 -2.42
CA GLN A 276 6.90 5.62 -3.42
C GLN A 276 7.75 4.42 -2.96
N LEU A 277 7.11 3.29 -2.66
CA LEU A 277 7.77 2.15 -2.02
C LEU A 277 8.70 1.38 -2.97
N ASP A 278 8.38 1.35 -4.27
CA ASP A 278 9.21 0.65 -5.28
C ASP A 278 10.49 1.42 -5.65
N SER A 279 10.59 2.72 -5.33
CA SER A 279 11.84 3.49 -5.49
C SER A 279 12.69 3.49 -4.22
N VAL A 280 12.21 2.88 -3.13
CA VAL A 280 12.96 2.81 -1.88
C VAL A 280 14.21 1.97 -2.10
N VAL A 281 15.37 2.57 -1.81
CA VAL A 281 16.66 1.88 -1.78
C VAL A 281 17.00 1.57 -0.34
N ALA A 282 17.28 0.29 -0.06
CA ALA A 282 17.69 -0.17 1.26
C ALA A 282 19.17 -0.60 1.26
N ARG A 283 19.89 -0.17 2.30
CA ARG A 283 21.33 -0.43 2.46
C ARG A 283 21.63 -0.85 3.89
N LEU A 284 22.40 -1.92 4.04
CA LEU A 284 22.98 -2.37 5.30
C LEU A 284 24.50 -2.17 5.23
N ILE A 285 25.09 -1.48 6.19
CA ILE A 285 26.55 -1.34 6.29
C ILE A 285 27.01 -2.00 7.58
N ARG A 286 27.92 -2.96 7.44
CA ARG A 286 28.57 -3.65 8.55
C ARG A 286 29.96 -3.09 8.77
N TYR A 287 30.26 -2.74 10.01
CA TYR A 287 31.57 -2.29 10.47
C TYR A 287 32.09 -3.26 11.54
N GLU A 288 33.36 -3.63 11.47
CA GLU A 288 34.04 -4.27 12.61
C GLU A 288 35.07 -3.30 13.16
N VAL A 289 34.77 -2.70 14.31
CA VAL A 289 35.56 -1.59 14.86
C VAL A 289 36.53 -2.12 15.92
N HIS A 290 37.79 -1.69 15.85
CA HIS A 290 38.75 -1.95 16.93
C HIS A 290 38.22 -1.39 18.27
N PRO A 291 38.33 -2.13 19.39
CA PRO A 291 37.77 -1.71 20.68
C PRO A 291 38.14 -0.29 21.10
N ALA A 292 39.37 0.15 20.84
CA ALA A 292 39.87 1.49 21.17
C ALA A 292 39.11 2.64 20.48
N TYR A 293 38.41 2.37 19.37
CA TYR A 293 37.71 3.39 18.57
C TYR A 293 36.19 3.30 18.68
N GLN A 294 35.64 2.31 19.40
CA GLN A 294 34.19 2.06 19.42
C GLN A 294 33.37 3.28 19.86
N ALA A 295 33.79 3.98 20.92
CA ALA A 295 33.05 5.14 21.43
C ALA A 295 32.98 6.27 20.38
N ALA A 296 34.11 6.63 19.79
CA ALA A 296 34.17 7.66 18.75
C ALA A 296 33.40 7.25 17.49
N PHE A 297 33.49 5.97 17.09
CA PHE A 297 32.80 5.46 15.92
C PHE A 297 31.27 5.43 16.12
N ARG A 298 30.79 4.95 17.27
CA ARG A 298 29.37 4.98 17.63
C ARG A 298 28.83 6.40 17.66
N GLN A 299 29.59 7.36 18.20
CA GLN A 299 29.20 8.77 18.17
C GLN A 299 29.05 9.29 16.73
N ALA A 300 30.03 9.04 15.85
CA ALA A 300 29.96 9.47 14.46
C ALA A 300 28.78 8.85 13.70
N VAL A 301 28.49 7.56 13.95
CA VAL A 301 27.32 6.89 13.38
C VAL A 301 26.01 7.47 13.92
N SER A 302 25.93 7.74 15.23
CA SER A 302 24.77 8.40 15.85
C SER A 302 24.52 9.79 15.27
N ASP A 303 25.57 10.59 15.07
CA ASP A 303 25.47 11.93 14.48
C ASP A 303 24.94 11.87 13.04
N TYR A 304 25.40 10.89 12.26
CA TYR A 304 24.88 10.65 10.91
C TYR A 304 23.43 10.15 10.92
N VAL A 305 23.06 9.25 11.82
CA VAL A 305 21.65 8.80 11.95
C VAL A 305 20.76 10.00 12.30
N ALA A 306 21.17 10.82 13.26
CA ALA A 306 20.43 12.03 13.63
C ALA A 306 20.32 13.04 12.48
N HIS A 307 21.38 13.20 11.68
CA HIS A 307 21.37 14.05 10.49
C HIS A 307 20.46 13.51 9.38
N SER A 308 20.59 12.23 9.03
CA SER A 308 19.83 11.59 7.95
C SER A 308 18.33 11.56 8.22
N LEU A 309 17.92 11.36 9.48
CA LEU A 309 16.49 11.37 9.87
C LEU A 309 15.79 12.72 9.67
N GLN A 310 16.55 13.83 9.53
CA GLN A 310 16.02 15.16 9.22
C GLN A 310 15.56 15.29 7.76
N SER A 311 16.02 14.41 6.86
CA SER A 311 15.57 14.40 5.47
C SER A 311 14.15 13.87 5.35
N GLU A 312 13.32 14.54 4.56
CA GLU A 312 11.98 14.05 4.22
C GLU A 312 12.01 12.76 3.41
N THR A 313 13.04 12.58 2.57
CA THR A 313 13.23 11.39 1.72
C THR A 313 13.84 10.21 2.46
N ASN A 314 14.35 10.40 3.67
CA ASN A 314 14.78 9.29 4.51
C ASN A 314 13.56 8.53 5.03
N VAL A 315 13.52 7.22 4.79
CA VAL A 315 12.48 6.32 5.30
C VAL A 315 12.90 5.78 6.66
N LEU A 316 14.13 5.27 6.76
CA LEU A 316 14.72 4.70 7.96
C LEU A 316 16.21 5.02 8.01
N SER A 317 16.73 5.32 9.20
CA SER A 317 18.15 5.29 9.53
C SER A 317 18.28 4.85 10.98
N GLU A 318 18.93 3.72 11.21
CA GLU A 318 19.15 3.17 12.55
C GLU A 318 20.51 2.52 12.65
N ALA A 319 21.08 2.50 13.85
CA ALA A 319 22.36 1.89 14.11
C ALA A 319 22.34 0.99 15.34
N TYR A 320 23.04 -0.14 15.18
CA TYR A 320 23.04 -1.25 16.12
C TYR A 320 24.45 -1.76 16.37
N TYR A 321 24.69 -2.37 17.53
CA TYR A 321 25.81 -3.28 17.72
C TYR A 321 25.30 -4.69 17.99
N GLU A 322 26.08 -5.71 17.67
CA GLU A 322 25.70 -7.10 17.97
C GLU A 322 25.86 -7.40 19.46
N GLN A 323 24.87 -8.08 20.04
CA GLN A 323 24.89 -8.46 21.45
C GLN A 323 26.05 -9.43 21.75
N ALA A 324 26.36 -10.34 20.82
CA ALA A 324 27.42 -11.33 20.98
C ALA A 324 28.84 -10.75 20.77
N ASP A 325 28.97 -9.74 19.90
CA ASP A 325 30.23 -9.03 19.66
C ASP A 325 29.97 -7.53 19.46
N THR A 326 30.21 -6.76 20.52
CA THR A 326 29.97 -5.31 20.54
C THR A 326 30.89 -4.52 19.60
N THR A 327 31.92 -5.17 19.03
CA THR A 327 32.80 -4.61 18.01
C THR A 327 32.16 -4.57 16.62
N VAL A 328 31.12 -5.37 16.39
CA VAL A 328 30.36 -5.39 15.14
C VAL A 328 29.23 -4.37 15.23
N LEU A 329 29.25 -3.39 14.34
CA LEU A 329 28.22 -2.37 14.22
C LEU A 329 27.49 -2.50 12.88
N TRP A 330 26.21 -2.16 12.89
CA TRP A 330 25.36 -2.11 11.71
C TRP A 330 24.75 -0.72 11.58
N LEU A 331 24.80 -0.15 10.38
CA LEU A 331 24.01 1.00 9.96
C LEU A 331 23.00 0.51 8.93
N ILE A 332 21.71 0.66 9.24
CA ILE A 332 20.60 0.15 8.44
C ILE A 332 19.79 1.35 7.95
N GLU A 333 19.68 1.48 6.63
CA GLU A 333 19.12 2.66 5.99
C GLU A 333 18.12 2.31 4.90
N ARG A 334 17.09 3.15 4.77
CA ARG A 334 16.13 3.14 3.67
C ARG A 334 15.86 4.55 3.22
N TRP A 335 15.91 4.77 1.91
CA TRP A 335 15.76 6.09 1.29
C TRP A 335 14.77 6.03 0.14
N GLY A 336 13.95 7.07 -0.04
CA GLY A 336 12.93 7.09 -1.08
C GLY A 336 13.45 6.97 -2.51
N THR A 337 14.74 7.28 -2.76
CA THR A 337 15.41 7.10 -4.05
C THR A 337 16.91 6.83 -3.86
N LYS A 338 17.57 6.31 -4.91
CA LYS A 338 19.03 6.15 -4.96
C LYS A 338 19.77 7.49 -4.87
N ASP A 339 19.29 8.50 -5.59
CA ASP A 339 19.88 9.84 -5.56
C ASP A 339 19.87 10.44 -4.16
N ALA A 340 18.77 10.26 -3.41
CA ALA A 340 18.67 10.74 -2.04
C ALA A 340 19.69 10.04 -1.12
N LEU A 341 19.88 8.73 -1.28
CA LEU A 341 20.91 7.97 -0.57
C LEU A 341 22.33 8.46 -0.93
N ASP A 342 22.59 8.74 -2.20
CA ASP A 342 23.90 9.21 -2.67
C ASP A 342 24.23 10.62 -2.18
N GLU A 343 23.23 11.51 -2.11
CA GLU A 343 23.39 12.82 -1.48
C GLU A 343 23.66 12.69 0.04
N ALA A 344 22.97 11.79 0.73
CA ALA A 344 23.23 11.52 2.14
C ALA A 344 24.67 11.02 2.39
N GLY A 345 25.20 10.19 1.49
CA GLY A 345 26.59 9.73 1.51
C GLY A 345 27.62 10.86 1.32
N LYS A 346 27.24 11.99 0.72
CA LYS A 346 28.13 13.16 0.54
C LYS A 346 28.15 14.09 1.76
N SER A 347 27.27 13.87 2.74
CA SER A 347 27.14 14.71 3.94
C SER A 347 28.43 14.72 4.77
N THR A 348 28.68 15.82 5.47
CA THR A 348 29.82 15.95 6.40
C THR A 348 29.77 14.89 7.50
N ALA A 349 28.57 14.53 7.97
CA ALA A 349 28.37 13.50 8.97
C ALA A 349 28.80 12.11 8.46
N PHE A 350 28.39 11.71 7.25
CA PHE A 350 28.81 10.44 6.67
C PHE A 350 30.32 10.42 6.36
N LYS A 351 30.87 11.51 5.83
CA LYS A 351 32.32 11.66 5.59
C LYS A 351 33.16 11.52 6.86
N THR A 352 32.59 11.85 8.02
CA THR A 352 33.26 11.63 9.31
C THR A 352 33.41 10.14 9.61
N ILE A 353 32.36 9.33 9.34
CA ILE A 353 32.41 7.86 9.44
C ILE A 353 33.45 7.30 8.48
N GLU A 354 33.46 7.75 7.21
CA GLU A 354 34.45 7.30 6.22
C GLU A 354 35.89 7.63 6.65
N SER A 355 36.09 8.82 7.22
CA SER A 355 37.41 9.24 7.69
C SER A 355 37.91 8.38 8.85
N LEU A 356 37.05 8.11 9.84
CA LEU A 356 37.37 7.21 10.94
C LEU A 356 37.65 5.79 10.45
N SER A 357 36.83 5.31 9.52
CA SER A 357 36.90 3.94 8.99
C SER A 357 38.26 3.56 8.44
N ARG A 358 39.04 4.52 7.91
CA ARG A 358 40.39 4.30 7.37
C ARG A 358 41.37 3.69 8.38
N ASN A 359 41.21 3.98 9.67
CA ASN A 359 42.16 3.58 10.72
C ASN A 359 41.50 2.81 11.87
N SER A 360 40.17 2.78 11.96
CA SER A 360 39.46 2.22 13.12
C SER A 360 38.89 0.83 12.89
N LEU A 361 38.84 0.33 11.65
CA LEU A 361 38.19 -0.95 11.34
C LEU A 361 39.20 -2.11 11.30
N LYS A 362 38.79 -3.27 11.82
CA LYS A 362 39.52 -4.54 11.73
C LYS A 362 39.60 -5.05 10.29
N GLN A 363 38.59 -4.70 9.48
CA GLN A 363 38.47 -5.03 8.07
C GLN A 363 37.63 -3.96 7.36
N PRO A 364 37.73 -3.82 6.02
CA PRO A 364 36.90 -2.88 5.28
C PRO A 364 35.42 -3.05 5.58
N ALA A 365 34.68 -1.93 5.66
CA ALA A 365 33.24 -1.96 5.85
C ALA A 365 32.57 -2.75 4.71
N LYS A 366 31.58 -3.57 5.06
CA LYS A 366 30.79 -4.32 4.08
C LYS A 366 29.46 -3.61 3.85
N THR A 367 29.22 -3.16 2.63
CA THR A 367 27.92 -2.60 2.21
C THR A 367 27.12 -3.66 1.48
N ILE A 368 25.84 -3.78 1.82
CA ILE A 368 24.89 -4.74 1.25
C ILE A 368 23.66 -3.94 0.81
N TYR A 369 23.35 -3.98 -0.48
CA TYR A 369 22.10 -3.44 -1.02
C TYR A 369 21.05 -4.54 -1.01
N VAL A 370 19.84 -4.18 -0.58
CA VAL A 370 18.73 -5.11 -0.49
C VAL A 370 17.47 -4.52 -1.10
N LYS A 371 16.69 -5.38 -1.75
CA LYS A 371 15.35 -5.10 -2.23
C LYS A 371 14.33 -5.61 -1.21
N ASP A 372 13.54 -4.72 -0.64
CA ASP A 372 12.41 -5.10 0.21
C ASP A 372 11.34 -5.81 -0.65
N LEU A 373 10.98 -7.04 -0.30
CA LEU A 373 10.01 -7.84 -1.07
C LEU A 373 8.56 -7.50 -0.73
N GLU A 374 8.34 -6.90 0.44
CA GLU A 374 7.07 -6.34 0.90
C GLU A 374 7.31 -5.03 1.64
N PRO A 375 7.60 -3.93 0.93
CA PRO A 375 8.09 -2.70 1.56
C PRO A 375 7.04 -2.08 2.50
N LEU A 376 7.50 -1.63 3.66
CA LEU A 376 6.68 -0.92 4.63
C LEU A 376 6.70 0.60 4.35
N PRO A 377 5.59 1.32 4.57
CA PRO A 377 5.59 2.78 4.57
C PRO A 377 6.46 3.36 5.69
N LYS A 378 6.96 4.58 5.48
CA LYS A 378 7.79 5.33 6.44
C LYS A 378 7.19 5.40 7.84
N SER A 379 5.86 5.54 7.95
CA SER A 379 5.15 5.57 9.22
C SER A 379 5.24 4.24 9.99
N GLN A 380 5.23 3.10 9.29
CA GLN A 380 5.40 1.79 9.90
C GLN A 380 6.87 1.50 10.23
N TRP A 381 7.81 1.92 9.37
CA TRP A 381 9.24 1.86 9.68
C TRP A 381 9.61 2.63 10.96
N ARG A 382 8.98 3.77 11.20
CA ARG A 382 9.23 4.67 12.33
C ARG A 382 8.21 4.55 13.46
N SER A 383 7.51 3.41 13.56
CA SER A 383 6.60 3.16 14.68
C SER A 383 7.33 3.27 16.01
N VAL A 384 6.82 4.11 16.91
CA VAL A 384 7.43 4.36 18.22
C VAL A 384 7.01 3.27 19.20
N THR A 385 7.96 2.78 19.99
CA THR A 385 7.71 1.79 21.04
C THR A 385 7.11 2.45 22.28
N GLY A 386 6.29 1.72 23.02
CA GLY A 386 5.73 2.20 24.27
C GLY A 386 6.81 2.40 25.35
N LYS A 387 6.55 3.24 26.35
CA LYS A 387 7.48 3.54 27.46
C LYS A 387 7.91 2.31 28.28
N GLN A 388 7.15 1.22 28.22
CA GLN A 388 7.41 -0.03 28.94
C GLN A 388 8.10 -1.09 28.06
N ASP A 389 8.26 -0.82 26.75
CA ASP A 389 8.85 -1.78 25.84
C ASP A 389 10.37 -1.87 26.04
N GLN A 390 10.92 -3.05 25.79
CA GLN A 390 12.36 -3.34 25.77
C GLN A 390 12.69 -3.94 24.41
N PRO A 391 12.79 -3.11 23.36
CA PRO A 391 12.73 -3.60 21.99
C PRO A 391 13.87 -4.56 21.66
N LEU A 392 13.53 -5.71 21.11
CA LEU A 392 14.47 -6.70 20.59
C LEU A 392 14.48 -6.59 19.07
N THR A 393 15.68 -6.40 18.49
CA THR A 393 15.87 -6.42 17.04
C THR A 393 16.64 -7.66 16.64
N ILE A 394 16.06 -8.46 15.76
CA ILE A 394 16.68 -9.64 15.14
C ILE A 394 16.93 -9.33 13.67
N MET A 395 18.11 -9.71 13.21
CA MET A 395 18.42 -9.74 11.78
C MET A 395 18.91 -11.14 11.43
N LEU A 396 18.23 -11.83 10.51
CA LEU A 396 18.59 -13.18 10.10
C LEU A 396 18.98 -13.18 8.62
N PHE A 397 20.25 -13.50 8.34
CA PHE A 397 20.70 -13.75 6.97
C PHE A 397 20.43 -15.21 6.59
N VAL A 398 19.79 -15.40 5.44
CA VAL A 398 19.43 -16.71 4.90
C VAL A 398 20.04 -16.87 3.52
N ASP A 399 20.77 -17.95 3.31
CA ASP A 399 21.29 -18.34 1.99
C ASP A 399 20.53 -19.58 1.51
N ALA A 400 19.52 -19.37 0.67
CA ALA A 400 18.67 -20.43 0.12
C ALA A 400 19.49 -21.35 -0.80
N LYS A 401 19.12 -22.63 -0.86
CA LYS A 401 19.67 -23.53 -1.87
C LYS A 401 19.28 -23.04 -3.27
N PRO A 402 20.16 -23.15 -4.27
CA PRO A 402 19.81 -22.78 -5.64
C PRO A 402 18.54 -23.51 -6.11
N GLY A 403 17.59 -22.77 -6.66
CA GLY A 403 16.30 -23.29 -7.13
C GLY A 403 15.18 -23.34 -6.08
N THR A 404 15.45 -22.99 -4.82
CA THR A 404 14.43 -22.94 -3.75
C THR A 404 14.01 -21.52 -3.37
N GLU A 405 14.49 -20.50 -4.08
CA GLU A 405 14.32 -19.07 -3.77
C GLU A 405 12.86 -18.64 -3.90
N ASN A 406 12.16 -19.09 -4.94
CA ASN A 406 10.74 -18.74 -5.12
C ASN A 406 9.87 -19.35 -4.02
N ASN A 407 10.14 -20.60 -3.64
CA ASN A 407 9.48 -21.23 -2.49
C ASN A 407 9.74 -20.44 -1.20
N PHE A 408 10.97 -19.94 -0.98
CA PHE A 408 11.27 -19.09 0.17
C PHE A 408 10.41 -17.83 0.19
N LYS A 409 10.35 -17.14 -0.95
CA LYS A 409 9.54 -15.93 -1.12
C LYS A 409 8.07 -16.20 -0.88
N GLU A 410 7.53 -17.30 -1.43
CA GLU A 410 6.12 -17.69 -1.26
C GLU A 410 5.78 -18.05 0.19
N VAL A 411 6.65 -18.80 0.87
CA VAL A 411 6.48 -19.17 2.28
C VAL A 411 6.44 -17.91 3.15
N TYR A 412 7.39 -17.00 2.99
CA TYR A 412 7.37 -15.73 3.71
C TYR A 412 6.21 -14.85 3.28
N HIS A 413 5.89 -14.76 1.99
CA HIS A 413 4.79 -13.94 1.49
C HIS A 413 3.44 -14.34 2.10
N THR A 414 3.23 -15.64 2.25
CA THR A 414 2.02 -16.19 2.86
C THR A 414 1.97 -15.88 4.35
N ALA A 415 3.09 -15.96 5.06
CA ALA A 415 3.16 -15.82 6.50
C ALA A 415 3.28 -14.36 6.98
N MET A 416 3.86 -13.48 6.16
CA MET A 416 4.20 -12.09 6.49
C MET A 416 3.02 -11.27 7.03
N PRO A 417 1.80 -11.32 6.43
CA PRO A 417 0.67 -10.58 6.96
C PRO A 417 0.30 -11.01 8.39
N GLN A 418 0.47 -12.31 8.69
CA GLN A 418 0.18 -12.87 10.01
C GLN A 418 1.24 -12.43 11.01
N PHE A 419 2.52 -12.47 10.64
CA PHE A 419 3.62 -11.98 11.48
C PHE A 419 3.47 -10.50 11.82
N ARG A 420 3.15 -9.67 10.82
CA ARG A 420 2.96 -8.23 11.02
C ARG A 420 1.74 -7.88 11.88
N SER A 421 0.75 -8.77 11.91
CA SER A 421 -0.44 -8.61 12.76
C SER A 421 -0.28 -9.18 14.17
N GLU A 422 0.85 -9.82 14.46
CA GLU A 422 1.10 -10.52 15.71
C GLU A 422 1.26 -9.53 16.89
N PRO A 423 0.62 -9.77 18.05
CA PRO A 423 0.78 -8.92 19.22
C PRO A 423 2.24 -8.82 19.69
N GLY A 424 2.83 -7.63 19.56
CA GLY A 424 4.19 -7.35 20.02
C GLY A 424 5.24 -7.33 18.91
N VAL A 425 4.89 -7.67 17.68
CA VAL A 425 5.69 -7.32 16.51
C VAL A 425 5.56 -5.82 16.24
N ILE A 426 6.69 -5.13 16.24
CA ILE A 426 6.80 -3.71 15.88
C ILE A 426 7.00 -3.59 14.37
N ASN A 427 7.90 -4.41 13.82
CA ASN A 427 8.26 -4.40 12.42
C ASN A 427 8.71 -5.80 11.99
N TYR A 428 8.33 -6.20 10.78
CA TYR A 428 8.81 -7.42 10.16
C TYR A 428 9.00 -7.17 8.66
N GLN A 429 10.24 -7.28 8.19
CA GLN A 429 10.60 -7.07 6.80
C GLN A 429 11.45 -8.23 6.29
N LEU A 430 11.08 -8.76 5.12
CA LEU A 430 11.95 -9.61 4.32
C LEU A 430 12.54 -8.80 3.16
N SER A 431 13.86 -8.90 2.99
CA SER A 431 14.57 -8.30 1.87
C SER A 431 15.41 -9.35 1.15
N GLN A 432 15.60 -9.18 -0.15
CA GLN A 432 16.51 -9.97 -0.98
C GLN A 432 17.78 -9.16 -1.25
N LEU A 433 18.96 -9.77 -1.20
CA LEU A 433 20.19 -9.08 -1.57
C LEU A 433 20.20 -8.83 -3.08
N GLU A 434 20.67 -7.65 -3.50
CA GLU A 434 20.69 -7.30 -4.93
C GLU A 434 21.79 -8.06 -5.69
N ASP A 435 22.92 -8.34 -5.04
CA ASP A 435 24.07 -9.00 -5.65
C ASP A 435 23.92 -10.54 -5.75
N ASP A 436 23.05 -11.13 -4.93
CA ASP A 436 22.82 -12.59 -4.91
C ASP A 436 21.35 -12.90 -4.63
N ILE A 437 20.66 -13.38 -5.66
CA ILE A 437 19.24 -13.70 -5.60
C ILE A 437 18.93 -14.88 -4.65
N THR A 438 19.91 -15.69 -4.25
CA THR A 438 19.69 -16.77 -3.28
C THR A 438 19.80 -16.28 -1.84
N GLN A 439 20.23 -15.03 -1.63
CA GLN A 439 20.46 -14.48 -0.31
C GLN A 439 19.34 -13.52 0.10
N PHE A 440 18.90 -13.70 1.34
CA PHE A 440 17.83 -12.95 1.94
C PHE A 440 18.24 -12.47 3.33
N VAL A 441 17.57 -11.44 3.81
CA VAL A 441 17.70 -10.96 5.18
C VAL A 441 16.33 -10.61 5.72
N THR A 442 15.99 -11.12 6.89
CA THR A 442 14.86 -10.60 7.66
C THR A 442 15.34 -9.53 8.63
N TYR A 443 14.51 -8.52 8.81
CA TYR A 443 14.67 -7.48 9.82
C TYR A 443 13.42 -7.45 10.67
N GLU A 444 13.56 -7.87 11.91
CA GLU A 444 12.44 -8.20 12.79
C GLU A 444 12.60 -7.41 14.08
N LYS A 445 11.56 -6.68 14.47
CA LYS A 445 11.53 -5.95 15.73
C LYS A 445 10.35 -6.38 16.56
N PHE A 446 10.65 -6.73 17.80
CA PHE A 446 9.68 -7.13 18.80
C PHE A 446 9.74 -6.14 19.96
N ARG A 447 8.59 -5.91 20.61
CA ARG A 447 8.53 -5.01 21.78
C ARG A 447 9.34 -5.50 22.98
N ASN A 448 9.61 -6.81 23.05
CA ASN A 448 10.38 -7.47 24.10
C ASN A 448 10.69 -8.94 23.72
N GLU A 449 11.49 -9.60 24.56
CA GLU A 449 11.85 -11.02 24.39
C GLU A 449 10.61 -11.92 24.40
N ASP A 450 9.62 -11.67 25.25
CA ASP A 450 8.40 -12.49 25.33
C ASP A 450 7.62 -12.50 24.01
N ALA A 451 7.55 -11.36 23.31
CA ALA A 451 6.94 -11.28 21.99
C ALA A 451 7.73 -12.08 20.94
N PHE A 452 9.06 -12.07 21.00
CA PHE A 452 9.87 -12.91 20.12
C PHE A 452 9.73 -14.41 20.43
N GLN A 453 9.67 -14.80 21.71
CA GLN A 453 9.41 -16.18 22.09
C GLN A 453 8.01 -16.63 21.68
N TYR A 454 7.01 -15.74 21.77
CA TYR A 454 5.68 -16.01 21.24
C TYR A 454 5.74 -16.24 19.72
N HIS A 455 6.43 -15.39 18.98
CA HIS A 455 6.61 -15.52 17.53
C HIS A 455 7.21 -16.87 17.12
N LEU A 456 8.24 -17.35 17.82
CA LEU A 456 8.85 -18.66 17.55
C LEU A 456 7.89 -19.84 17.80
N ASN A 457 6.86 -19.65 18.62
CA ASN A 457 5.83 -20.66 18.92
C ASN A 457 4.51 -20.40 18.17
N PHE A 458 4.45 -19.34 17.35
CA PHE A 458 3.25 -18.93 16.64
C PHE A 458 3.06 -19.85 15.42
N PRO A 459 1.98 -20.65 15.32
CA PRO A 459 1.87 -21.69 14.29
C PRO A 459 2.17 -21.27 12.84
N PRO A 460 1.85 -20.03 12.40
CA PRO A 460 2.23 -19.52 11.07
C PRO A 460 3.73 -19.43 10.79
N ILE A 461 4.60 -19.45 11.81
CA ILE A 461 6.06 -19.49 11.63
C ILE A 461 6.55 -20.87 11.19
N GLN A 462 5.76 -21.93 11.42
CA GLN A 462 6.23 -23.30 11.22
C GLN A 462 6.68 -23.57 9.77
N PRO A 463 5.95 -23.17 8.71
CA PRO A 463 6.42 -23.37 7.34
C PRO A 463 7.75 -22.65 7.04
N VAL A 464 7.98 -21.50 7.68
CA VAL A 464 9.27 -20.77 7.59
C VAL A 464 10.37 -21.57 8.27
N ILE A 465 10.16 -22.04 9.50
CA ILE A 465 11.13 -22.85 10.24
C ILE A 465 11.45 -24.15 9.50
N ASP A 466 10.44 -24.85 8.97
CA ASP A 466 10.61 -26.06 8.18
C ASP A 466 11.45 -25.80 6.92
N TYR A 467 11.21 -24.67 6.23
CA TYR A 467 12.06 -24.25 5.12
C TYR A 467 13.50 -24.01 5.59
N LEU A 468 13.69 -23.25 6.67
CA LEU A 468 15.02 -22.91 7.19
C LEU A 468 15.83 -24.15 7.57
N HIS A 469 15.20 -25.21 8.07
CA HIS A 469 15.88 -26.48 8.39
C HIS A 469 16.20 -27.36 7.18
N THR A 470 15.51 -27.18 6.05
CA THR A 470 15.61 -28.11 4.90
C THR A 470 16.28 -27.51 3.67
N SER A 471 16.14 -26.20 3.47
CA SER A 471 16.28 -25.57 2.15
C SER A 471 17.28 -24.43 2.10
N ILE A 472 18.18 -24.32 3.09
CA ILE A 472 19.29 -23.34 3.11
C ILE A 472 20.64 -24.05 2.92
N LYS A 473 21.65 -23.33 2.42
CA LYS A 473 22.97 -23.88 2.10
C LYS A 473 23.77 -24.30 3.34
N LYS A 474 23.67 -23.56 4.44
CA LYS A 474 24.44 -23.79 5.67
C LYS A 474 23.50 -23.96 6.86
N GLN A 475 23.61 -25.10 7.52
CA GLN A 475 22.92 -25.39 8.79
C GLN A 475 23.89 -25.20 9.97
N PRO A 476 23.37 -24.89 11.18
CA PRO A 476 21.98 -24.55 11.48
C PRO A 476 21.67 -23.09 11.06
N PHE A 477 20.41 -22.75 10.78
CA PHE A 477 20.05 -21.40 10.30
C PHE A 477 20.35 -20.30 11.32
N GLU A 478 20.37 -20.66 12.59
CA GLU A 478 20.71 -19.83 13.74
C GLU A 478 22.12 -19.24 13.64
N ALA A 479 23.01 -19.84 12.83
CA ALA A 479 24.31 -19.27 12.53
C ALA A 479 24.24 -17.95 11.74
N GLY A 480 23.12 -17.69 11.07
CA GLY A 480 22.83 -16.42 10.38
C GLY A 480 22.06 -15.41 11.24
N LEU A 481 21.77 -15.74 12.51
CA LEU A 481 20.95 -14.91 13.40
C LEU A 481 21.82 -13.90 14.16
N HIS A 482 21.47 -12.63 14.03
CA HIS A 482 22.13 -11.51 14.71
C HIS A 482 21.14 -10.83 15.67
N ARG A 483 21.44 -10.87 16.97
CA ARG A 483 20.73 -10.07 17.99
C ARG A 483 21.35 -8.69 18.06
N LEU A 484 20.56 -7.67 17.76
CA LEU A 484 21.00 -6.29 17.59
C LEU A 484 20.52 -5.41 18.73
N ILE A 485 21.44 -4.64 19.33
CA ILE A 485 21.14 -3.63 20.34
C ILE A 485 21.25 -2.25 19.71
N GLY A 486 20.13 -1.53 19.66
CA GLY A 486 20.04 -0.21 19.06
C GLY A 486 20.76 0.84 19.88
N PHE A 487 21.52 1.71 19.22
CA PHE A 487 22.14 2.88 19.86
C PHE A 487 21.86 4.20 19.12
N ALA A 488 21.31 4.14 17.91
CA ALA A 488 20.79 5.31 17.19
C ALA A 488 19.53 4.96 16.37
N PRO A 489 18.51 5.83 16.32
CA PRO A 489 18.42 7.11 17.01
C PRO A 489 18.36 6.94 18.53
N VAL A 490 18.91 7.91 19.26
CA VAL A 490 18.81 7.91 20.73
C VAL A 490 17.35 8.16 21.09
N ILE A 491 16.62 7.10 21.44
CA ILE A 491 15.28 7.20 22.00
C ILE A 491 15.46 7.80 23.40
N ARG A 492 15.22 9.11 23.54
CA ARG A 492 15.19 9.72 24.87
C ARG A 492 13.95 9.18 25.60
N PRO A 493 14.09 8.63 26.82
CA PRO A 493 12.97 8.07 27.59
C PRO A 493 11.88 9.10 27.92
#